data_AF-A0A9X2HGH8-F1
#
_entry.id   AF-A0A9X2HGH8-F1
#
_cell.length_a   1.000
_cell.length_b   1.000
_cell.length_c   1.000
_cell.angle_alpha   90.00
_cell.angle_beta   90.00
_cell.angle_gamma   90.00
#
_symmetry.space_group_name_H-M   'P 1'
#
loop_
_entity.id
_entity.type
_entity.pdbx_description
1 polymer ?
#
loop_
_entity_poly.entity_id
_entity_poly.type
_entity_poly.pdbx_seq_one_letter_code
_entity_poly.pdbx_strand_id
1 'polypeptide(L)'
;MLRRSTLTTNVAVPVSAGLLTDVAGYHAALTSYRKGDVTPIVSQFATASLRAMPNGRQLLEVLDAIDQAWTSAARPRRGSVKGKILAYALERPAFTAEMAAAAAGVSVTNVYRYLKELQETGILAFKAEHRGPAVWRAPDVLSAVDALAERRTGGATQLVMTRESVSKAAATSPVPSPRVR
;
A
#
# COMPACT_ATOMS: atom_id res chain seq x y z
N MET A 1 17.86 5.57 -0.76
CA MET A 1 18.50 5.93 0.52
C MET A 1 18.31 4.86 1.58
N LEU A 2 17.09 4.57 2.08
CA LEU A 2 16.88 3.63 3.20
C LEU A 2 17.23 2.15 2.92
N ARG A 3 16.93 1.66 1.71
CA ARG A 3 17.38 0.34 1.22
C ARG A 3 18.90 0.28 1.00
N ARG A 4 19.50 1.42 0.64
CA ARG A 4 20.95 1.54 0.37
C ARG A 4 21.76 1.66 1.66
N SER A 5 21.15 2.14 2.74
CA SER A 5 21.70 2.20 4.08
C SER A 5 21.35 0.97 4.94
N THR A 6 20.81 -0.10 4.33
CA THR A 6 20.46 -1.37 5.00
C THR A 6 19.41 -1.27 6.12
N LEU A 7 18.78 -0.10 6.29
CA LEU A 7 17.77 0.16 7.31
C LEU A 7 16.41 -0.48 6.97
N THR A 8 16.22 -0.87 5.70
CA THR A 8 15.16 -1.81 5.32
C THR A 8 15.68 -2.86 4.35
N THR A 9 15.46 -4.13 4.69
CA THR A 9 15.97 -5.28 3.92
C THR A 9 14.97 -5.72 2.84
N ASN A 10 13.66 -5.56 3.07
CA ASN A 10 12.63 -6.12 2.18
C ASN A 10 11.40 -5.22 1.87
N VAL A 11 11.26 -4.04 2.49
CA VAL A 11 10.10 -3.15 2.27
C VAL A 11 10.55 -1.69 2.16
N ALA A 12 9.93 -0.95 1.23
CA ALA A 12 10.08 0.50 1.18
C ALA A 12 9.39 1.11 2.41
N VAL A 13 10.13 1.84 3.27
CA VAL A 13 9.48 2.67 4.30
C VAL A 13 8.60 3.68 3.58
N PRO A 14 7.28 3.72 3.84
CA PRO A 14 6.41 4.66 3.16
C PRO A 14 6.55 6.05 3.80
N VAL A 15 7.74 6.64 3.70
CA VAL A 15 8.06 7.95 4.30
C VAL A 15 7.18 9.04 3.71
N SER A 16 6.90 8.96 2.40
CA SER A 16 5.92 9.83 1.74
C SER A 16 4.54 9.75 2.41
N ALA A 17 4.10 8.57 2.81
CA ALA A 17 2.86 8.42 3.57
C ALA A 17 2.97 9.00 5.00
N GLY A 18 4.13 8.84 5.65
CA GLY A 18 4.38 9.45 6.96
C GLY A 18 4.33 10.98 6.93
N LEU A 19 4.86 11.60 5.86
CA LEU A 19 4.84 13.05 5.67
C LEU A 19 3.42 13.62 5.43
N LEU A 20 2.54 12.84 4.82
CA LEU A 20 1.13 13.25 4.61
C LEU A 20 0.32 13.32 5.91
N THR A 21 0.85 12.79 7.02
CA THR A 21 0.20 12.93 8.33
C THR A 21 0.38 14.33 8.94
N ASP A 22 1.38 15.12 8.49
CA ASP A 22 1.64 16.49 8.93
C ASP A 22 2.17 17.37 7.78
N VAL A 23 1.26 17.69 6.84
CA VAL A 23 1.59 18.50 5.65
C VAL A 23 2.04 19.91 6.05
N ALA A 24 1.43 20.50 7.10
CA ALA A 24 1.79 21.83 7.58
C ALA A 24 3.21 21.86 8.18
N GLY A 25 3.56 20.88 9.02
CA GLY A 25 4.89 20.72 9.58
C GLY A 25 5.95 20.45 8.51
N TYR A 26 5.62 19.70 7.44
CA TYR A 26 6.50 19.54 6.29
C TYR A 26 6.80 20.86 5.57
N HIS A 27 5.78 21.68 5.27
CA HIS A 27 5.99 22.98 4.64
C HIS A 27 6.76 23.97 5.53
N ALA A 28 6.52 23.96 6.85
CA ALA A 28 7.27 24.74 7.82
C ALA A 28 8.75 24.32 7.87
N ALA A 29 9.01 23.01 7.83
CA ALA A 29 10.36 22.47 7.77
C ALA A 29 11.10 22.85 6.48
N LEU A 30 10.43 22.82 5.32
CA LEU A 30 10.98 23.32 4.05
C LEU A 30 11.28 24.82 4.08
N THR A 31 10.43 25.59 4.74
CA THR A 31 10.64 27.03 4.90
C THR A 31 11.88 27.31 5.75
N SER A 32 12.09 26.53 6.81
CA SER A 32 13.28 26.64 7.67
C SER A 32 14.55 26.21 6.95
N TYR A 33 14.48 25.13 6.17
CA TYR A 33 15.57 24.67 5.32
C TYR A 33 16.02 25.74 4.33
N ARG A 34 15.08 26.42 3.67
CA ARG A 34 15.38 27.54 2.76
C ARG A 34 16.03 28.74 3.45
N LYS A 35 15.90 28.86 4.77
CA LYS A 35 16.55 29.87 5.60
C LYS A 35 17.89 29.40 6.18
N GLY A 36 18.34 28.19 5.84
CA GLY A 36 19.62 27.61 6.28
C GLY A 36 19.53 26.68 7.48
N ASP A 37 18.34 26.49 8.08
CA ASP A 37 18.16 25.55 9.19
C ASP A 37 17.66 24.19 8.69
N VAL A 38 18.57 23.22 8.69
CA VAL A 38 18.31 21.85 8.24
C VAL A 38 17.64 20.96 9.29
N THR A 39 17.68 21.36 10.56
CA THR A 39 17.24 20.53 11.69
C THR A 39 15.77 20.11 11.59
N PRO A 40 14.82 21.01 11.24
CA PRO A 40 13.41 20.66 11.19
C PRO A 40 13.06 19.62 10.13
N ILE A 41 13.73 19.66 8.97
CA ILE A 41 13.44 18.73 7.87
C ILE A 41 13.98 17.33 8.14
N VAL A 42 15.14 17.22 8.80
CA VAL A 42 15.69 15.93 9.25
C VAL A 42 14.80 15.31 10.32
N SER A 43 14.36 16.09 11.32
CA SER A 43 13.49 15.63 12.40
C SER A 43 12.12 15.18 11.88
N GLN A 44 11.52 15.92 10.95
CA GLN A 44 10.27 15.54 10.29
C GLN A 44 10.42 14.24 9.50
N PHE A 45 11.50 14.09 8.73
CA PHE A 45 11.77 12.86 7.99
C PHE A 45 11.96 11.64 8.90
N ALA A 46 12.72 11.79 10.00
CA ALA A 46 12.92 10.74 10.99
C ALA A 46 11.60 10.33 11.67
N THR A 47 10.81 11.31 12.08
CA THR A 47 9.50 11.10 12.71
C THR A 47 8.53 10.40 11.75
N ALA A 48 8.42 10.87 10.51
CA ALA A 48 7.59 10.27 9.47
C ALA A 48 8.01 8.81 9.18
N SER A 49 9.32 8.54 9.16
CA SER A 49 9.84 7.19 8.95
C SER A 49 9.48 6.25 10.09
N LEU A 50 9.64 6.69 11.34
CA LEU A 50 9.29 5.89 12.53
C LEU A 50 7.78 5.62 12.62
N ARG A 51 6.95 6.63 12.36
CA ARG A 51 5.48 6.48 12.31
C ARG A 51 5.01 5.52 11.22
N ALA A 52 5.76 5.41 10.13
CA ALA A 52 5.44 4.52 9.03
C ALA A 52 5.80 3.05 9.30
N MET A 53 6.66 2.75 10.29
CA MET A 53 7.15 1.39 10.55
C MET A 53 6.07 0.40 11.03
N PRO A 54 5.19 0.72 11.99
CA PRO A 54 4.16 -0.21 12.45
C PRO A 54 3.26 -0.70 11.30
N ASN A 55 2.89 0.22 10.41
CA ASN A 55 2.10 -0.08 9.22
C ASN A 55 2.83 -1.05 8.27
N GLY A 56 4.15 -0.90 8.11
CA GLY A 56 4.97 -1.82 7.33
C GLY A 56 5.07 -3.21 7.96
N ARG A 57 5.22 -3.29 9.29
CA ARG A 57 5.24 -4.59 10.02
C ARG A 57 3.91 -5.33 9.90
N GLN A 58 2.80 -4.62 10.07
CA GLN A 58 1.48 -5.21 9.93
C GLN A 58 1.23 -5.74 8.50
N LEU A 59 1.70 -5.04 7.46
CA LEU A 59 1.61 -5.58 6.09
C LEU A 59 2.39 -6.89 5.97
N LEU A 60 3.60 -6.98 6.54
CA LEU A 60 4.39 -8.20 6.51
C LEU A 60 3.69 -9.37 7.22
N GLU A 61 3.07 -9.12 8.38
CA GLU A 61 2.27 -10.13 9.10
C GLU A 61 1.08 -10.61 8.26
N VAL A 62 0.40 -9.71 7.56
CA VAL A 62 -0.70 -10.07 6.65
C VAL A 62 -0.20 -10.88 5.45
N LEU A 63 0.92 -10.50 4.84
CA LEU A 63 1.50 -11.23 3.71
C LEU A 63 1.98 -12.63 4.12
N ASP A 64 2.53 -12.78 5.32
CA ASP A 64 2.91 -14.08 5.88
C ASP A 64 1.68 -14.97 6.12
N ALA A 65 0.60 -14.41 6.66
CA ALA A 65 -0.66 -15.12 6.81
C ALA A 65 -1.26 -15.57 5.46
N ILE A 66 -1.17 -14.73 4.43
CA ILE A 66 -1.57 -15.06 3.06
C ILE A 66 -0.73 -16.22 2.51
N ASP A 67 0.60 -16.18 2.63
CA ASP A 67 1.49 -17.25 2.18
C ASP A 67 1.16 -18.60 2.84
N GLN A 68 0.92 -18.59 4.16
CA GLN A 68 0.52 -19.78 4.91
C GLN A 68 -0.84 -20.33 4.43
N ALA A 69 -1.84 -19.46 4.25
CA ALA A 69 -3.16 -19.85 3.76
C ALA A 69 -3.09 -20.46 2.35
N TRP A 70 -2.36 -19.81 1.45
CA TRP A 70 -2.15 -20.29 0.09
C TRP A 70 -1.41 -21.63 0.06
N THR A 71 -0.35 -21.78 0.85
CA THR A 71 0.40 -23.03 0.94
C THR A 71 -0.46 -24.18 1.49
N SER A 72 -1.33 -23.89 2.46
CA SER A 72 -2.27 -24.87 3.02
C SER A 72 -3.34 -25.30 2.01
N ALA A 73 -3.89 -24.35 1.24
CA ALA A 73 -4.93 -24.61 0.24
C ALA A 73 -4.37 -25.32 -0.99
N ALA A 74 -3.29 -24.81 -1.57
CA ALA A 74 -2.71 -25.32 -2.81
C ALA A 74 -1.80 -26.54 -2.61
N ARG A 75 -1.31 -26.79 -1.38
CA ARG A 75 -0.39 -27.89 -1.02
C ARG A 75 0.73 -28.12 -2.04
N PRO A 76 1.52 -27.10 -2.40
CA PRO A 76 2.60 -27.27 -3.36
C PRO A 76 3.69 -28.18 -2.80
N ARG A 77 4.18 -29.13 -3.61
CA ARG A 77 5.44 -29.82 -3.27
C ARG A 77 6.59 -28.82 -3.27
N ARG A 78 7.59 -29.02 -2.41
CA ARG A 78 8.81 -28.20 -2.37
C ARG A 78 9.46 -28.12 -3.76
N GLY A 79 9.79 -26.89 -4.19
CA GLY A 79 10.41 -26.62 -5.49
C GLY A 79 9.49 -26.78 -6.71
N SER A 80 8.19 -27.01 -6.52
CA SER A 80 7.24 -27.10 -7.65
C SER A 80 7.07 -25.78 -8.37
N VAL A 81 6.69 -25.87 -9.65
CA VAL A 81 6.22 -24.74 -10.46
C VAL A 81 5.09 -24.00 -9.74
N LYS A 82 4.12 -24.73 -9.18
CA LYS A 82 3.02 -24.15 -8.38
C LYS A 82 3.54 -23.34 -7.20
N GLY A 83 4.48 -23.87 -6.41
CA GLY A 83 5.10 -23.14 -5.30
C GLY A 83 5.87 -21.89 -5.75
N LYS A 84 6.59 -21.97 -6.89
CA LYS A 84 7.28 -20.80 -7.47
C LYS A 84 6.29 -19.71 -7.91
N ILE A 85 5.15 -20.10 -8.49
CA ILE A 85 4.11 -19.15 -8.89
C ILE A 85 3.49 -18.47 -7.67
N LEU A 86 3.25 -19.20 -6.58
CA LEU A 86 2.72 -18.62 -5.34
C LEU A 86 3.67 -17.57 -4.75
N ALA A 87 4.96 -17.92 -4.62
CA ALA A 87 5.98 -16.97 -4.17
C ALA A 87 6.06 -15.74 -5.09
N TYR A 88 6.00 -15.96 -6.40
CA TYR A 88 6.01 -14.88 -7.39
C TYR A 88 4.78 -13.97 -7.27
N ALA A 89 3.60 -14.53 -7.04
CA ALA A 89 2.35 -13.78 -6.89
C ALA A 89 2.31 -12.94 -5.60
N LEU A 90 2.98 -13.39 -4.52
CA LEU A 90 3.17 -12.59 -3.31
C LEU A 90 4.04 -11.36 -3.56
N GLU A 91 5.13 -11.51 -4.34
CA GLU A 91 6.01 -10.39 -4.69
C GLU A 91 5.39 -9.45 -5.73
N ARG A 92 4.63 -10.02 -6.68
CA ARG A 92 4.07 -9.31 -7.84
C ARG A 92 2.60 -9.73 -7.98
N PRO A 93 1.66 -8.99 -7.37
CA PRO A 93 0.26 -9.41 -7.32
C PRO A 93 -0.53 -9.20 -8.61
N ALA A 94 0.09 -8.63 -9.65
CA ALA A 94 -0.47 -8.53 -11.00
C ALA A 94 0.61 -8.85 -12.03
N PHE A 95 0.35 -9.84 -12.89
CA PHE A 95 1.34 -10.35 -13.84
C PHE A 95 0.69 -11.03 -15.06
N THR A 96 1.47 -11.25 -16.11
CA THR A 96 1.04 -12.03 -17.28
C THR A 96 1.52 -13.48 -17.19
N ALA A 97 0.96 -14.37 -18.02
CA ALA A 97 1.38 -15.77 -18.05
C ALA A 97 2.87 -15.93 -18.42
N GLU A 98 3.38 -15.09 -19.31
CA GLU A 98 4.79 -15.09 -19.73
C GLU A 98 5.72 -14.78 -18.55
N MET A 99 5.35 -13.80 -17.72
CA MET A 99 6.13 -13.44 -16.53
C MET A 99 6.16 -14.60 -15.52
N ALA A 100 5.01 -15.24 -15.28
CA ALA A 100 4.94 -16.39 -14.39
C ALA A 100 5.73 -17.60 -14.92
N ALA A 101 5.68 -17.84 -16.23
CA ALA A 101 6.44 -18.90 -16.88
C ALA A 101 7.95 -18.69 -16.75
N ALA A 102 8.41 -17.46 -16.99
CA ALA A 102 9.80 -17.06 -16.81
C ALA A 102 10.27 -17.23 -15.35
N ALA A 103 9.46 -16.76 -14.38
CA ALA A 103 9.77 -16.91 -12.96
C ALA A 103 9.81 -18.39 -12.50
N ALA A 104 8.93 -19.22 -13.04
CA ALA A 104 8.89 -20.64 -12.71
C ALA A 104 9.96 -21.49 -13.43
N GLY A 105 10.52 -20.99 -14.53
CA GLY A 105 11.46 -21.69 -15.40
C GLY A 105 10.79 -22.75 -16.27
N VAL A 106 9.60 -22.46 -16.80
CA VAL A 106 8.83 -23.38 -17.67
C VAL A 106 8.32 -22.64 -18.92
N SER A 107 7.84 -23.38 -19.91
CA SER A 107 7.18 -22.79 -21.07
C SER A 107 5.82 -22.16 -20.70
N VAL A 108 5.41 -21.15 -21.45
CA VAL A 108 4.11 -20.48 -21.26
C VAL A 108 2.96 -21.47 -21.40
N THR A 109 3.00 -22.40 -22.36
CA THR A 109 1.99 -23.45 -22.51
C THR A 109 1.85 -24.31 -21.24
N ASN A 110 2.96 -24.64 -20.59
CA ASN A 110 2.95 -25.45 -19.37
C ASN A 110 2.54 -24.67 -18.12
N VAL A 111 2.67 -23.34 -18.11
CA VAL A 111 2.31 -22.53 -16.93
C VAL A 111 0.79 -22.43 -16.75
N TYR A 112 0.02 -22.41 -17.84
CA TYR A 112 -1.43 -22.22 -17.79
C TYR A 112 -2.17 -23.24 -16.94
N ARG A 113 -1.73 -24.50 -16.90
CA ARG A 113 -2.36 -25.51 -16.04
C ARG A 113 -2.30 -25.13 -14.57
N TYR A 114 -1.17 -24.55 -14.13
CA TYR A 114 -0.97 -24.14 -12.75
C TYR A 114 -1.71 -22.84 -12.45
N LEU A 115 -1.75 -21.90 -13.39
CA LEU A 115 -2.52 -20.67 -13.23
C LEU A 115 -4.02 -20.94 -13.10
N LYS A 116 -4.56 -21.88 -13.92
CA LYS A 116 -5.95 -22.34 -13.81
C LYS A 116 -6.23 -23.07 -12.50
N GLU A 117 -5.36 -24.01 -12.11
CA GLU A 117 -5.50 -24.72 -10.82
C GLU A 117 -5.54 -23.73 -9.64
N LEU A 118 -4.64 -22.75 -9.63
CA LEU A 118 -4.62 -21.72 -8.58
C LEU A 118 -5.84 -20.79 -8.64
N GLN A 119 -6.39 -20.54 -9.83
CA GLN A 119 -7.65 -19.82 -9.97
C GLN A 119 -8.85 -20.61 -9.45
N GLU A 120 -8.91 -21.91 -9.70
CA GLU A 120 -9.96 -22.79 -9.18
C GLU A 120 -9.95 -22.85 -7.64
N THR A 121 -8.77 -22.71 -7.04
CA THR A 121 -8.64 -22.57 -5.57
C THR A 121 -8.96 -21.17 -5.04
N GLY A 122 -9.27 -20.20 -5.91
CA GLY A 122 -9.56 -18.81 -5.53
C GLY A 122 -8.34 -17.95 -5.23
N ILE A 123 -7.12 -18.52 -5.27
CA ILE A 123 -5.86 -17.81 -5.00
C ILE A 123 -5.56 -16.78 -6.09
N LEU A 124 -5.81 -17.14 -7.36
CA LEU A 124 -5.64 -16.24 -8.49
C LEU A 124 -6.98 -15.86 -9.13
N ALA A 125 -7.04 -14.67 -9.67
CA ALA A 125 -8.14 -14.22 -10.52
C ALA A 125 -7.60 -13.86 -11.91
N PHE A 126 -8.30 -14.32 -12.95
CA PHE A 126 -8.01 -13.95 -14.33
C PHE A 126 -8.92 -12.79 -14.75
N LYS A 127 -8.34 -11.73 -15.33
CA LYS A 127 -9.09 -10.67 -15.98
C LYS A 127 -8.56 -10.44 -17.39
N ALA A 128 -9.40 -10.71 -18.38
CA ALA A 128 -9.17 -10.27 -19.75
C ALA A 128 -9.46 -8.78 -19.85
N GLU A 129 -8.47 -7.98 -20.23
CA GLU A 129 -8.63 -6.55 -20.47
C GLU A 129 -9.11 -6.34 -21.91
N HIS A 130 -10.14 -5.52 -22.14
CA HIS A 130 -10.73 -5.33 -23.49
C HIS A 130 -9.74 -4.73 -24.52
N ARG A 131 -8.63 -4.14 -24.06
CA ARG A 131 -7.57 -3.54 -24.91
C ARG A 131 -6.15 -3.77 -24.36
N GLY A 132 -5.94 -4.75 -23.48
CA GLY A 132 -4.66 -5.00 -22.82
C GLY A 132 -4.28 -6.48 -22.79
N PRO A 133 -3.03 -6.81 -22.41
CA PRO A 133 -2.64 -8.19 -22.20
C PRO A 133 -3.50 -8.79 -21.10
N ALA A 134 -3.79 -10.09 -21.20
CA ALA A 134 -4.56 -10.77 -20.17
C ALA A 134 -3.74 -10.86 -18.87
N VAL A 135 -4.33 -10.41 -17.75
CA VAL A 135 -3.61 -10.28 -16.47
C VAL A 135 -4.18 -11.26 -15.45
N TRP A 136 -3.25 -11.92 -14.75
CA TRP A 136 -3.49 -12.70 -13.55
C TRP A 136 -3.24 -11.84 -12.33
N ARG A 137 -4.13 -11.95 -11.35
CA ARG A 137 -4.11 -11.14 -10.13
C ARG A 137 -4.16 -12.02 -8.90
N ALA A 138 -3.53 -11.59 -7.82
CA ALA A 138 -3.64 -12.15 -6.48
C ALA A 138 -4.53 -11.24 -5.62
N PRO A 139 -5.84 -11.53 -5.51
CA PRO A 139 -6.79 -10.63 -4.86
C PRO A 139 -6.42 -10.34 -3.40
N ASP A 140 -6.03 -11.36 -2.64
CA ASP A 140 -5.70 -11.21 -1.21
C ASP A 140 -4.54 -10.21 -0.99
N VAL A 141 -3.52 -10.28 -1.84
CA VAL A 141 -2.35 -9.39 -1.76
C VAL A 141 -2.72 -7.97 -2.19
N LEU A 142 -3.52 -7.81 -3.24
CA LEU A 142 -4.03 -6.49 -3.65
C LEU A 142 -4.85 -5.86 -2.53
N SER A 143 -5.78 -6.61 -1.94
CA SER A 143 -6.59 -6.14 -0.81
C SER A 143 -5.75 -5.79 0.42
N ALA A 144 -4.69 -6.55 0.71
CA ALA A 144 -3.78 -6.21 1.81
C ALA A 144 -3.04 -4.87 1.58
N VAL A 145 -2.60 -4.61 0.36
CA VAL A 145 -1.95 -3.35 -0.03
C VAL A 145 -2.94 -2.19 -0.05
N ASP A 146 -4.16 -2.40 -0.55
CA ASP A 146 -5.22 -1.40 -0.56
C ASP A 146 -5.64 -1.03 0.87
N ALA A 147 -5.83 -2.01 1.76
CA ALA A 147 -6.13 -1.77 3.16
C ALA A 147 -5.01 -0.97 3.86
N LEU A 148 -3.74 -1.20 3.49
CA LEU A 148 -2.62 -0.40 3.95
C LEU A 148 -2.71 1.05 3.43
N ALA A 149 -3.17 1.26 2.20
CA ALA A 149 -3.37 2.59 1.62
C ALA A 149 -4.54 3.33 2.29
N GLU A 150 -5.67 2.67 2.52
CA GLU A 150 -6.85 3.26 3.14
C GLU A 150 -6.61 3.70 4.60
N ARG A 151 -5.83 2.93 5.37
CA ARG A 151 -5.41 3.34 6.73
C ARG A 151 -4.61 4.64 6.75
N ARG A 152 -3.94 5.00 5.65
CA ARG A 152 -3.24 6.30 5.52
C ARG A 152 -4.24 7.45 5.29
N THR A 153 -5.28 7.21 4.50
CA THR A 153 -6.26 8.22 4.12
C THR A 153 -7.33 8.42 5.19
N GLY A 154 -7.63 7.42 6.02
CA GLY A 154 -8.61 7.54 7.11
C GLY A 154 -8.34 8.69 8.09
N GLY A 155 -7.07 9.07 8.30
CA GLY A 155 -6.72 10.27 9.07
C GLY A 155 -6.94 11.59 8.32
N ALA A 156 -6.82 11.59 6.99
CA ALA A 156 -7.07 12.75 6.13
C ALA A 156 -8.58 12.98 5.91
N THR A 157 -9.36 11.91 5.71
CA THR A 157 -10.82 11.99 5.52
C THR A 157 -11.51 12.47 6.79
N GLN A 158 -11.06 12.06 7.98
CA GLN A 158 -11.63 12.56 9.23
C GLN A 158 -11.32 14.05 9.46
N LEU A 159 -10.13 14.52 9.07
CA LEU A 159 -9.77 15.94 9.15
C LEU A 159 -10.57 16.84 8.19
N VAL A 160 -10.88 16.33 6.98
CA VAL A 160 -11.73 17.04 6.00
C VAL A 160 -13.18 17.10 6.48
N MET A 161 -13.73 15.99 7.01
CA MET A 161 -15.10 15.97 7.54
C MET A 161 -15.26 16.80 8.81
N THR A 162 -14.24 16.89 9.67
CA THR A 162 -14.25 17.79 10.85
C THR A 162 -14.15 19.28 10.45
N ARG A 163 -13.41 19.62 9.40
CA ARG A 163 -13.33 21.01 8.90
C ARG A 163 -14.63 21.49 8.25
N GLU A 164 -15.32 20.63 7.50
CA GLU A 164 -16.61 20.97 6.89
C GLU A 164 -17.72 21.18 7.93
N SER A 165 -17.74 20.35 8.98
CA SER A 165 -18.73 20.43 10.06
C SER A 165 -18.53 21.66 10.96
N VAL A 166 -17.28 22.08 11.24
CA VAL A 166 -17.00 23.32 11.97
C VAL A 166 -17.29 24.58 11.13
N SER A 167 -17.03 24.54 9.82
CA SER A 167 -17.34 25.66 8.91
C SER A 167 -18.85 25.88 8.74
N LYS A 168 -19.67 24.81 8.80
CA LYS A 168 -21.12 24.90 8.70
C LYS A 168 -21.76 25.44 9.99
N ALA A 169 -21.14 25.19 11.15
CA ALA A 169 -21.60 25.71 12.44
C ALA A 169 -21.30 27.21 12.64
N ALA A 170 -20.23 27.74 12.05
CA ALA A 170 -19.86 29.16 12.16
C ALA A 170 -20.73 30.10 11.31
N ALA A 171 -21.48 29.58 10.33
CA ALA A 171 -22.30 30.38 9.41
C ALA A 171 -23.75 30.62 9.89
N THR A 172 -24.14 30.17 11.09
CA THR A 172 -25.54 30.25 11.59
C THR A 172 -25.71 31.09 12.85
N SER A 173 -24.79 32.01 13.14
CA SER A 173 -24.97 32.95 14.26
C SER A 173 -25.68 34.24 13.79
N PRO A 174 -26.87 34.59 14.32
CA PRO A 174 -27.60 35.78 13.89
C PRO A 174 -27.00 37.04 14.50
N VAL A 175 -26.72 38.02 13.65
CA VAL A 175 -26.23 39.36 14.03
C VAL A 175 -27.35 40.12 14.77
N PRO A 176 -27.11 40.72 15.95
CA PRO A 176 -28.12 41.52 16.64
C PRO A 176 -28.20 42.93 16.04
N SER A 177 -29.41 43.35 15.66
CA SER A 177 -29.69 44.68 15.11
C SER A 177 -29.46 45.81 16.14
N PRO A 178 -28.92 46.97 15.73
CA PRO A 178 -28.73 48.09 16.63
C PRO A 178 -30.05 48.87 16.83
N ARG A 179 -30.41 49.14 18.08
CA ARG A 179 -31.49 50.08 18.43
C ARG A 179 -31.03 51.51 18.21
N VAL A 180 -31.79 52.29 17.45
CA VAL A 180 -31.70 53.75 17.41
C VAL A 180 -32.83 54.33 18.25
N ARG A 181 -32.50 55.35 19.04
CA ARG A 181 -33.40 56.10 19.95
C ARG A 181 -34.35 57.01 19.20
#